data_AF-A0A538PL27-F1
#
_entry.id   AF-A0A538PL27-F1
#
_cell.length_a   1.000
_cell.length_b   1.000
_cell.length_c   1.000
_cell.angle_alpha   90.00
_cell.angle_beta   90.00
_cell.angle_gamma   90.00
#
_symmetry.space_group_name_H-M   'P 1'
#
loop_
_entity.id
_entity.type
_entity.pdbx_description
1 polymer ?
#
loop_
_entity_poly.entity_id
_entity_poly.type
_entity_poly.pdbx_seq_one_letter_code
_entity_poly.pdbx_strand_id
1 'polypeptide(L)' 'DKVERGQVLCIVEAMKLMNEIEAEIAGTVTAILVEDGAPVEYGQALFRIAAA' A
#
# COMPACT_ATOMS: atom_id res chain seq x y z
N ASP A 1 -5.45 -6.24 8.81
CA ASP A 1 -6.77 -5.61 8.62
C ASP A 1 -7.42 -6.17 7.36
N LYS A 2 -8.76 -6.24 7.28
CA LYS A 2 -9.46 -6.65 6.04
C LYS A 2 -9.55 -5.45 5.11
N VAL A 3 -9.35 -5.70 3.82
CA VAL A 3 -9.39 -4.66 2.78
C VAL A 3 -10.19 -5.12 1.58
N GLU A 4 -10.88 -4.19 0.94
CA GLU A 4 -11.57 -4.41 -0.34
C GLU A 4 -10.69 -3.96 -1.50
N ARG A 5 -10.95 -4.49 -2.70
CA ARG A 5 -10.28 -4.01 -3.92
C ARG A 5 -10.61 -2.54 -4.15
N GLY A 6 -9.59 -1.72 -4.40
CA GLY A 6 -9.70 -0.27 -4.55
C GLY A 6 -9.65 0.50 -3.23
N GLN A 7 -9.59 -0.17 -2.08
CA GLN A 7 -9.46 0.52 -0.81
C GLN A 7 -8.07 1.17 -0.71
N VAL A 8 -8.03 2.45 -0.34
CA VAL A 8 -6.78 3.19 -0.09
C VAL A 8 -6.05 2.59 1.10
N LEU A 9 -4.79 2.22 0.89
CA LEU A 9 -3.91 1.59 1.89
C LEU A 9 -2.96 2.60 2.53
N CYS A 10 -2.35 3.46 1.72
CA CYS A 10 -1.50 4.55 2.18
C CYS A 10 -1.40 5.65 1.11
N ILE A 11 -0.76 6.76 1.49
CA ILE A 11 -0.35 7.82 0.57
C ILE A 11 1.16 7.81 0.43
N VAL A 12 1.65 8.10 -0.77
CA VAL A 12 3.09 8.26 -1.06
C VAL A 12 3.29 9.64 -1.64
N GLU A 13 4.28 10.37 -1.13
CA GLU A 13 4.69 11.65 -1.70
C GLU A 13 5.75 11.41 -2.80
N ALA A 14 5.43 11.83 -4.02
CA ALA A 14 6.36 11.82 -5.14
C ALA A 14 6.36 13.17 -5.85
N MET A 15 7.51 13.86 -5.90
CA MET A 15 7.65 15.15 -6.59
C MET A 15 6.62 16.22 -6.16
N LYS A 16 6.33 16.31 -4.85
CA LYS A 16 5.29 17.18 -4.25
C LYS A 16 3.85 16.80 -4.60
N LEU A 17 3.63 15.63 -5.18
CA LEU A 17 2.30 15.05 -5.40
C LEU A 17 2.06 13.95 -4.37
N MET A 18 0.86 13.94 -3.81
CA MET A 18 0.40 12.85 -2.95
C MET A 18 -0.35 11.86 -3.81
N ASN A 19 0.17 10.65 -3.91
CA ASN A 19 -0.44 9.56 -4.65
C ASN A 19 -1.04 8.55 -3.68
N GLU A 20 -2.28 8.16 -3.91
CA GLU A 20 -2.95 7.10 -3.16
C GLU A 20 -2.52 5.74 -3.71
N ILE A 21 -2.18 4.82 -2.81
CA ILE A 21 -1.92 3.43 -3.14
C ILE A 21 -3.14 2.62 -2.75
N GLU A 22 -3.79 2.01 -3.74
CA GLU A 22 -5.00 1.23 -3.55
C GLU A 22 -4.70 -0.28 -3.49
N ALA A 23 -5.55 -1.03 -2.78
CA ALA A 23 -5.50 -2.48 -2.77
C ALA A 23 -5.93 -3.07 -4.12
N GLU A 24 -5.07 -3.82 -4.78
CA GLU A 24 -5.39 -4.46 -6.07
C GLU A 24 -6.40 -5.62 -5.94
N ILE A 25 -6.46 -6.22 -4.75
CA ILE A 25 -7.31 -7.36 -4.42
C ILE A 25 -8.01 -7.15 -3.07
N ALA A 26 -9.17 -7.78 -2.91
CA ALA A 26 -9.79 -7.93 -1.61
C ALA A 26 -9.04 -9.02 -0.80
N GLY A 27 -8.89 -8.83 0.50
CA GLY A 27 -8.14 -9.75 1.32
C GLY A 27 -7.85 -9.25 2.73
N THR A 28 -6.80 -9.79 3.33
CA THR A 28 -6.30 -9.36 4.64
C THR A 28 -4.85 -8.91 4.53
N VAL A 29 -4.55 -7.71 5.02
CA VAL A 29 -3.18 -7.21 5.17
C VAL A 29 -2.48 -8.04 6.23
N THR A 30 -1.43 -8.76 5.81
CA THR A 30 -0.63 -9.68 6.64
C THR A 30 0.72 -9.10 7.06
N ALA A 31 1.26 -8.15 6.29
CA ALA A 31 2.47 -7.43 6.64
C ALA A 31 2.49 -6.04 5.98
N ILE A 32 3.07 -5.09 6.70
CA ILE A 32 3.51 -3.79 6.19
C ILE A 32 5.02 -3.92 6.01
N LEU A 33 5.52 -3.65 4.81
CA LEU A 33 6.92 -3.91 4.42
C LEU A 33 7.79 -2.65 4.46
N VAL A 34 7.20 -1.51 4.79
CA VAL A 34 7.85 -0.21 4.84
C VAL A 34 7.41 0.55 6.09
N GLU A 35 8.32 1.33 6.66
CA GLU A 35 8.00 2.22 7.78
C GLU A 35 7.44 3.55 7.27
N ASP A 36 6.60 4.21 8.08
CA ASP A 36 6.06 5.52 7.74
C ASP A 36 7.19 6.56 7.57
N GLY A 37 7.10 7.35 6.51
CA GLY A 37 8.12 8.35 6.14
C GLY A 37 9.42 7.78 5.54
N ALA A 38 9.54 6.45 5.39
CA ALA A 38 10.69 5.86 4.71
C ALA A 38 10.64 6.12 3.19
N PRO A 39 11.79 6.35 2.54
CA PRO A 39 11.84 6.50 1.09
C PRO A 39 11.45 5.18 0.39
N VAL A 40 10.74 5.30 -0.72
CA VAL A 40 10.30 4.16 -1.55
C VAL A 40 10.68 4.35 -3.01
N GLU A 41 10.89 3.24 -3.72
CA GLU A 41 11.20 3.22 -5.15
C GLU A 41 10.04 2.67 -5.97
N TYR A 42 10.02 2.99 -7.27
CA TYR A 42 9.03 2.45 -8.19
C TYR A 42 9.14 0.92 -8.26
N GLY A 43 8.01 0.24 -8.07
CA GLY A 43 7.94 -1.23 -8.06
C GLY A 43 8.32 -1.88 -6.73
N GLN A 44 8.68 -1.11 -5.70
CA GLN A 44 8.90 -1.64 -4.36
C GLN A 44 7.59 -2.15 -3.74
N ALA A 45 7.64 -3.35 -3.14
CA ALA A 45 6.50 -3.90 -2.42
C ALA A 45 6.28 -3.17 -1.08
N LEU A 46 5.07 -2.67 -0.84
CA LEU A 46 4.72 -1.92 0.37
C LEU A 46 3.88 -2.73 1.38
N PHE A 47 2.99 -3.58 0.87
CA PHE A 47 2.08 -4.41 1.69
C PHE A 47 2.06 -5.85 1.19
N ARG A 48 1.86 -6.79 2.11
CA ARG A 48 1.53 -8.17 1.77
C ARG A 48 0.07 -8.45 2.08
N ILE A 49 -0.72 -8.76 1.05
CA ILE A 49 -2.14 -9.09 1.17
C ILE A 49 -2.33 -10.59 0.91
N ALA A 50 -2.96 -11.28 1.85
CA ALA A 50 -3.47 -12.63 1.61
C ALA A 50 -4.87 -12.50 1.01
N ALA A 51 -5.07 -13.05 -0.19
CA ALA A 51 -6.37 -13.10 -0.84
C ALA A 51 -7.39 -13.82 0.06
N ALA A 52 -8.62 -13.31 0.07
CA ALA A 52 -9.76 -13.96 0.72
C ALA A 52 -10.33 -15.09 -0.13
#